data_AF-A0A1G5HNS7-F1
#
_entry.id   AF-A0A1G5HNS7-F1
#
_cell.length_a   1.000
_cell.length_b   1.000
_cell.length_c   1.000
_cell.angle_alpha   90.00
_cell.angle_beta   90.00
_cell.angle_gamma   90.00
#
_symmetry.space_group_name_H-M   'P 1'
#
loop_
_entity.id
_entity.type
_entity.pdbx_description
1 polymer ?
#
loop_
_entity_poly.entity_id
_entity_poly.type
_entity_poly.pdbx_seq_one_letter_code
_entity_poly.pdbx_strand_id
1 'polypeptide(L)'
;MTDQTQPACDTDIMEMDVTAVIEACGGDPRTAIRALLAENFIQEQRIERLAASLSFGYVRGRIDDDRSKLVPAMVNSPDGPSS
;
A
#
# COMPACT_ATOMS: atom_id res chain seq x y z
N MET A 1 23.39 21.10 -12.05
CA MET A 1 22.38 21.36 -13.09
C MET A 1 22.37 20.12 -13.98
N THR A 2 21.62 19.08 -13.58
CA THR A 2 21.51 17.87 -14.38
C THR A 2 20.43 18.13 -15.41
N ASP A 3 20.87 18.47 -16.62
CA ASP A 3 20.04 18.46 -17.81
C ASP A 3 19.67 17.00 -18.07
N GLN A 4 18.53 16.57 -17.52
CA GLN A 4 17.93 15.30 -17.90
C GLN A 4 17.35 15.54 -19.30
N THR A 5 18.14 15.24 -20.32
CA THR A 5 17.61 15.02 -21.66
C THR A 5 16.65 13.83 -21.56
N GLN A 6 15.36 14.10 -21.39
CA GLN A 6 14.30 13.10 -21.51
C GLN A 6 14.50 12.43 -22.88
N PRO A 7 14.73 11.11 -22.96
CA PRO A 7 14.95 10.49 -24.25
C PRO A 7 13.64 10.62 -25.05
N ALA A 8 13.75 11.10 -26.30
CA ALA A 8 12.59 11.46 -27.13
C ALA A 8 11.55 10.33 -27.24
N CYS A 9 11.98 9.07 -27.16
CA CYS A 9 11.11 7.90 -27.13
C CYS A 9 10.14 7.88 -25.94
N ASP A 10 10.53 8.36 -24.76
CA ASP A 10 9.66 8.38 -23.59
C ASP A 10 8.57 9.45 -23.73
N THR A 11 8.89 10.56 -24.38
CA THR A 11 7.91 11.60 -24.73
C THR A 11 6.94 11.08 -25.78
N ASP A 12 7.42 10.40 -26.83
CA ASP A 12 6.56 9.87 -27.88
C ASP A 12 5.57 8.81 -27.36
N ILE A 13 6.00 7.95 -26.43
CA ILE A 13 5.13 6.97 -25.76
C ILE A 13 4.09 7.70 -24.91
N MET A 14 4.51 8.72 -24.14
CA MET A 14 3.60 9.51 -23.33
C MET A 14 2.52 10.20 -24.17
N GLU A 15 2.89 10.83 -25.29
CA GLU A 15 1.94 11.50 -26.18
C GLU A 15 0.97 10.51 -26.85
N MET A 16 1.43 9.29 -27.17
CA MET A 16 0.57 8.21 -27.65
C MET A 16 -0.45 7.79 -26.59
N ASP A 17 -0.02 7.63 -25.33
CA ASP A 17 -0.91 7.28 -24.22
C ASP A 17 -1.94 8.40 -23.95
N VAL A 18 -1.51 9.67 -23.99
CA VAL A 18 -2.42 10.83 -23.88
C VAL A 18 -3.49 10.78 -24.98
N THR A 19 -3.08 10.50 -26.22
CA THR A 19 -4.00 10.39 -27.36
C THR A 19 -5.01 9.26 -27.12
N ALA A 20 -4.54 8.08 -26.70
CA ALA A 20 -5.40 6.94 -26.43
C ALA A 20 -6.43 7.22 -25.32
N VAL A 21 -6.03 7.93 -24.26
CA VAL A 21 -6.94 8.30 -23.16
C VAL A 21 -7.99 9.31 -23.62
N ILE A 22 -7.61 10.29 -24.44
CA ILE A 22 -8.55 11.26 -25.01
C ILE A 22 -9.56 10.57 -25.94
N GLU A 23 -9.09 9.66 -26.81
CA GLU A 23 -9.95 8.87 -27.69
C GLU A 23 -10.94 7.99 -26.91
N ALA A 24 -10.48 7.32 -25.85
CA ALA A 24 -11.34 6.54 -24.96
C ALA A 24 -12.42 7.38 -24.26
N CYS A 25 -12.18 8.69 -24.09
CA CYS A 25 -13.12 9.65 -23.53
C CYS A 25 -13.99 10.35 -24.60
N GLY A 26 -14.09 9.78 -25.80
CA GLY A 26 -14.90 10.34 -26.89
C GLY A 26 -14.28 11.57 -27.55
N GLY A 27 -12.97 11.78 -27.39
CA GLY A 27 -12.25 12.90 -27.98
C GLY A 27 -12.34 14.20 -27.20
N ASP A 28 -12.97 14.22 -26.01
CA ASP A 28 -13.03 15.42 -25.14
C ASP A 28 -11.91 15.39 -24.08
N PRO A 29 -10.89 16.27 -24.19
CA PRO A 29 -9.81 16.35 -23.20
C PRO A 29 -10.30 16.69 -21.80
N ARG A 30 -11.41 17.45 -21.65
CA ARG A 30 -11.95 17.77 -20.32
C ARG A 30 -12.53 16.53 -19.65
N THR A 31 -13.17 15.66 -20.41
CA THR A 31 -13.67 14.37 -19.93
C THR A 31 -12.50 13.45 -19.53
N ALA A 32 -11.45 13.38 -20.34
CA ALA A 32 -10.23 12.65 -20.01
C ALA A 32 -9.59 13.11 -18.70
N ILE A 33 -9.40 14.42 -18.52
CA ILE A 33 -8.83 14.99 -17.28
C ILE A 33 -9.70 14.66 -16.07
N ARG A 34 -11.04 14.73 -16.19
CA ARG A 34 -11.95 14.37 -15.10
C ARG A 34 -11.84 12.89 -14.74
N ALA A 35 -11.72 12.00 -15.74
CA ALA A 35 -11.54 10.57 -15.52
C ALA A 35 -10.22 10.29 -14.78
N LEU A 36 -9.12 10.90 -15.21
CA LEU A 36 -7.81 10.76 -14.58
C LEU A 36 -7.80 11.27 -13.13
N LEU A 37 -8.46 12.39 -12.83
CA LEU A 37 -8.57 12.90 -11.46
C LEU A 37 -9.39 11.96 -10.57
N ALA A 38 -10.48 11.40 -11.08
CA ALA A 38 -11.29 10.42 -10.36
C ALA A 38 -10.50 9.12 -10.12
N GLU A 39 -9.76 8.65 -11.12
CA GLU A 39 -8.90 7.47 -11.00
C GLU A 39 -7.80 7.69 -9.96
N ASN A 40 -7.13 8.85 -9.97
CA ASN A 40 -6.11 9.18 -8.98
C ASN A 40 -6.68 9.13 -7.55
N PHE A 41 -7.84 9.76 -7.31
CA PHE A 41 -8.52 9.67 -6.01
C PHE A 41 -8.82 8.23 -5.59
N ILE A 42 -9.26 7.38 -6.52
CA ILE A 42 -9.50 5.95 -6.24
C ILE A 42 -8.20 5.22 -5.91
N GLN A 43 -7.11 5.51 -6.61
CA GLN A 43 -5.80 4.92 -6.35
C GLN A 43 -5.27 5.32 -4.97
N GLU A 44 -5.37 6.58 -4.59
CA GLU A 44 -5.01 7.09 -3.25
C GLU A 44 -5.81 6.36 -2.16
N GLN A 45 -7.13 6.24 -2.32
CA GLN A 45 -7.99 5.49 -1.40
C GLN A 45 -7.62 4.01 -1.29
N ARG A 46 -7.22 3.39 -2.41
CA ARG A 46 -6.73 2.00 -2.41
C ARG A 46 -5.43 1.85 -1.63
N ILE A 47 -4.49 2.78 -1.80
CA ILE A 47 -3.23 2.81 -1.06
C ILE A 47 -3.50 2.96 0.43
N GLU A 48 -4.34 3.92 0.83
CA GLU A 48 -4.72 4.12 2.24
C GLU A 48 -5.33 2.86 2.85
N ARG A 49 -6.26 2.21 2.13
CA ARG A 49 -6.89 0.96 2.58
C ARG A 49 -5.87 -0.17 2.74
N LEU A 50 -4.95 -0.32 1.80
CA LEU A 50 -3.89 -1.33 1.87
C LEU A 50 -2.96 -1.05 3.06
N ALA A 51 -2.52 0.19 3.23
CA ALA A 51 -1.68 0.60 4.35
C ALA A 51 -2.36 0.31 5.70
N ALA A 52 -3.66 0.61 5.83
CA ALA A 52 -4.44 0.30 7.04
C ALA A 52 -4.52 -1.21 7.32
N SER A 53 -4.69 -2.02 6.26
CA SER A 53 -4.75 -3.49 6.39
C SER A 53 -3.41 -4.11 6.83
N LEU A 54 -2.30 -3.58 6.32
CA LEU A 54 -0.95 -4.00 6.70
C LEU A 54 -0.63 -3.58 8.14
N SER A 55 -1.01 -2.36 8.54
CA SER A 55 -0.86 -1.87 9.91
C SER A 55 -1.65 -2.72 10.90
N PHE A 56 -2.90 -3.07 10.58
CA PHE A 56 -3.71 -3.93 11.44
C PHE A 56 -3.14 -5.35 11.55
N GLY A 57 -2.66 -5.93 10.43
CA GLY A 57 -1.98 -7.23 10.42
C GLY A 57 -0.68 -7.25 11.20
N TYR A 58 0.15 -6.20 11.08
CA TYR A 58 1.39 -6.04 11.83
C TYR A 58 1.13 -5.89 13.34
N VAL A 59 0.14 -5.10 13.73
CA VAL A 59 -0.26 -4.94 15.14
C VAL A 59 -0.78 -6.25 15.73
N ARG A 60 -1.57 -7.02 14.98
CA ARG A 60 -2.07 -8.34 15.44
C ARG A 60 -0.93 -9.34 15.65
N GLY A 61 -0.02 -9.46 14.68
CA GLY A 61 1.16 -10.34 14.80
C GLY A 61 2.04 -9.99 15.99
N ARG A 62 2.17 -8.71 16.33
CA ARG A 62 2.91 -8.26 17.52
C ARG A 62 2.20 -8.61 18.83
N ILE A 63 0.86 -8.51 18.89
CA ILE A 63 0.08 -8.86 20.08
C ILE A 63 0.09 -10.37 20.32
N ASP A 64 0.01 -11.18 19.27
CA ASP A 64 0.09 -12.65 19.39
C ASP A 64 1.51 -13.11 19.80
N ASP A 65 2.57 -12.47 19.30
CA ASP A 65 3.95 -12.71 19.76
C ASP A 65 4.15 -12.29 21.24
N ASP A 66 3.65 -11.12 21.66
CA ASP A 66 3.73 -10.65 23.05
C ASP A 66 2.91 -11.53 24.01
N ARG A 67 1.75 -12.03 23.58
CA ARG A 67 0.89 -12.91 24.40
C ARG A 67 1.48 -14.30 24.58
N SER A 68 2.25 -14.80 23.61
CA SER A 68 2.99 -16.06 23.73
C SER A 68 4.12 -15.99 24.77
N LYS A 69 4.59 -14.78 25.12
CA LYS A 69 5.60 -14.52 26.16
C LYS A 69 5.02 -14.36 27.57
N LEU A 70 3.69 -14.24 27.70
CA LEU A 70 2.99 -13.93 28.96
C LEU A 70 2.26 -15.13 29.59
N VAL A 71 2.52 -16.37 29.14
CA VAL A 71 2.02 -17.55 29.89
C VAL A 71 2.77 -17.59 31.23
N PRO A 72 2.07 -17.44 32.37
CA PRO A 72 2.74 -17.44 33.66
C PRO A 72 3.15 -18.87 34.00
N ALA A 73 4.39 -19.03 34.48
CA ALA A 73 4.86 -20.22 35.16
C ALA A 73 4.03 -20.43 36.44
N MET A 74 2.84 -21.02 36.30
CA MET A 74 1.98 -21.47 37.39
C MET A 74 1.57 -22.91 37.07
N VAL A 75 2.52 -23.84 37.27
CA VAL A 75 2.37 -25.28 37.60
C VAL A 75 3.81 -25.85 37.49
N ASN A 76 4.49 -26.33 38.52
CA ASN A 76 4.15 -27.36 39.50
C ASN A 76 5.02 -27.21 40.77
N SER A 77 4.42 -27.32 41.95
CA SER A 77 5.07 -27.99 43.09
C SER A 77 5.21 -29.47 42.73
N PRO A 78 6.37 -30.09 42.98
CA PRO A 78 6.43 -30.99 44.12
C PRO A 78 7.81 -31.05 44.80
N ASP A 79 7.81 -31.61 46.01
CA ASP A 79 8.94 -32.13 46.78
C ASP A 79 9.78 -31.15 47.62
N GLY A 80 9.59 -31.25 48.94
CA GLY A 80 10.57 -30.82 49.92
C GLY A 80 11.70 -31.85 50.11
N PRO A 81 12.77 -31.46 50.82
CA PRO A 81 13.51 -32.38 51.69
C PRO A 81 13.61 -31.78 53.11
N SER A 82 13.15 -32.48 54.15
CA SER A 82 14.01 -33.34 54.99
C SER A 82 15.36 -32.75 55.37
N SER A 83 15.43 -32.04 56.50
CA SER A 83 16.20 -32.41 57.71
C SER A 83 16.06 -31.31 58.76
#